data_AF-A0A7V8VRD1-F1
#
_entry.id   AF-A0A7V8VRD1-F1
#
_cell.length_a   1.000
_cell.length_b   1.000
_cell.length_c   1.000
_cell.angle_alpha   90.00
_cell.angle_beta   90.00
_cell.angle_gamma   90.00
#
_symmetry.space_group_name_H-M   'P 1'
#
loop_
_entity.id
_entity.type
_entity.pdbx_description
1 polymer ?
#
loop_
_entity_poly.entity_id
_entity_poly.type
_entity_poly.pdbx_seq_one_letter_code
_entity_poly.pdbx_strand_id
1 'polypeptide(L)' 'MRAKVTEQGVVIPKRMLPDVEEVEIRAENGTVLVRPVQTEDPILDLGSAPVECGAPDASERHDEYLYGGVDE' A
#
# COMPACT_ATOMS: atom_id res chain seq x y z
N MET A 1 25.22 -3.15 9.97
CA MET A 1 25.68 -2.00 10.77
C MET A 1 25.66 -2.38 12.25
N ARG A 2 26.59 -1.88 13.07
CA ARG A 2 26.51 -1.96 14.54
C ARG A 2 26.36 -0.53 15.06
N ALA A 3 25.43 -0.30 15.97
CA ALA A 3 25.19 0.99 16.60
C ALA A 3 25.27 0.84 18.11
N LYS A 4 25.76 1.88 18.80
CA LYS A 4 25.80 1.90 20.26
C LYS A 4 24.43 2.26 20.80
N VAL A 5 24.00 1.55 21.84
CA VAL A 5 22.82 1.92 22.62
C VAL A 5 23.22 3.03 23.58
N THR A 6 22.49 4.14 23.55
CA THR A 6 22.68 5.32 24.41
C THR A 6 21.48 5.47 25.35
N GLU A 7 21.50 6.49 26.21
CA GLU A 7 20.33 6.82 27.06
C GLU A 7 19.08 7.17 26.25
N GLN A 8 19.28 7.65 25.00
CA GLN A 8 18.20 7.94 24.05
C GLN A 8 17.82 6.71 23.20
N GLY A 9 18.42 5.55 23.45
CA GLY A 9 18.25 4.34 22.65
C GLY A 9 19.24 4.24 21.49
N VAL A 10 18.79 3.70 20.35
CA VAL A 10 19.59 3.52 19.12
C VAL A 10 19.15 4.54 18.09
N VAL A 11 20.10 5.28 17.52
CA VAL A 11 19.84 6.24 16.45
C VAL A 11 19.88 5.52 15.09
N ILE A 12 18.77 5.56 14.36
CA ILE A 12 18.67 5.05 12.98
C ILE A 12 18.95 6.22 12.02
N PRO A 13 19.98 6.14 11.16
CA PRO A 13 20.26 7.20 10.19
C PRO A 13 19.09 7.43 9.21
N LYS A 14 18.71 8.70 8.97
CA LYS A 14 17.59 9.07 8.07
C LYS A 14 17.72 8.48 6.66
N ARG A 15 18.93 8.31 6.13
CA ARG A 15 19.19 7.66 4.83
C ARG A 15 18.70 6.20 4.74
N MET A 16 18.43 5.54 5.87
CA MET A 16 17.87 4.19 5.92
C MET A 16 16.33 4.18 5.88
N LEU A 17 15.72 5.35 5.98
CA LEU A 17 14.28 5.59 5.94
C LEU A 17 14.02 6.75 4.94
N PRO A 18 14.33 6.57 3.64
CA PRO A 18 14.08 7.61 2.64
C PRO A 18 12.58 7.79 2.40
N ASP A 19 12.16 9.04 2.18
CA ASP A 19 10.81 9.42 1.71
C ASP A 19 9.65 8.92 2.59
N VAL A 20 9.90 8.77 3.89
CA VAL A 20 8.88 8.33 4.87
C VAL A 20 8.74 9.35 5.98
N GLU A 21 7.51 9.75 6.25
CA GLU A 21 7.16 10.72 7.30
C GLU A 21 6.93 10.02 8.64
N GLU A 22 6.36 8.80 8.60
CA GLU A 22 6.01 8.03 9.78
C GLU A 22 6.48 6.57 9.68
N VAL A 23 6.75 5.98 10.85
CA VAL A 23 7.12 4.56 10.98
C VAL A 23 6.33 3.91 12.10
N GLU A 24 5.91 2.68 11.84
CA GLU A 24 5.42 1.77 12.86
C GLU A 24 6.61 1.08 13.55
N ILE A 25 6.61 1.06 14.89
CA ILE A 25 7.63 0.39 15.70
C ILE A 25 6.97 -0.72 16.51
N ARG A 26 7.44 -1.96 16.35
CA ARG A 26 6.96 -3.13 17.08
C ARG A 26 8.12 -3.88 17.73
N ALA A 27 7.93 -4.38 18.94
CA ALA A 27 8.88 -5.22 19.64
C ALA A 27 8.32 -6.65 19.75
N GLU A 28 8.92 -7.59 19.03
CA GLU A 28 8.45 -8.97 18.93
C GLU A 28 9.65 -9.93 18.98
N ASN A 29 9.60 -10.96 19.83
CA ASN A 29 10.61 -12.03 19.89
C ASN A 29 12.07 -11.54 20.02
N GLY A 30 12.30 -10.48 20.81
CA GLY A 30 13.64 -9.89 20.98
C GLY A 30 14.12 -9.07 19.78
N THR A 31 13.24 -8.79 18.82
CA THR A 31 13.50 -7.96 17.64
C THR A 31 12.65 -6.69 17.70
N VAL A 32 13.25 -5.55 17.35
CA VAL A 32 12.51 -4.30 17.12
C VAL A 32 12.37 -4.12 15.62
N LEU A 33 11.13 -4.23 15.13
CA LEU A 33 10.78 -3.95 13.74
C LEU A 33 10.42 -2.47 13.59
N VAL A 34 11.05 -1.80 12.63
CA VAL A 34 10.72 -0.43 12.23
C VAL A 34 10.31 -0.50 10.77
N ARG A 35 9.05 -0.20 10.47
CA ARG A 35 8.49 -0.25 9.12
C ARG A 35 7.85 1.08 8.77
N PRO A 36 8.08 1.66 7.58
CA PRO A 36 7.31 2.79 7.09
C PRO A 36 5.81 2.57 7.20
N VAL A 37 5.09 3.60 7.61
CA VAL A 37 3.64 3.66 7.40
C VAL A 37 3.43 4.15 5.97
N GLN A 38 2.70 3.38 5.17
CA GLN A 38 2.21 3.87 3.89
C GLN A 38 1.06 4.83 4.20
N THR A 39 1.26 6.11 3.93
CA THR A 39 0.24 7.15 4.15
C THR A 39 -0.95 6.96 3.22
N GLU A 40 -0.74 6.34 2.06
CA GLU A 40 -1.74 6.11 1.03
C GLU A 40 -2.00 4.60 0.92
N ASP A 41 -3.21 4.16 1.21
CA ASP A 41 -3.67 2.80 0.91
C ASP A 41 -4.20 2.79 -0.52
N PRO A 42 -3.56 2.04 -1.46
CA PRO A 42 -4.01 1.97 -2.85
C PRO A 42 -5.46 1.51 -3.01
N ILE A 43 -6.02 0.81 -2.01
CA ILE A 43 -7.43 0.41 -2.00
C ILE A 43 -8.34 1.64 -1.95
N LEU A 44 -7.94 2.72 -1.25
CA LEU A 44 -8.72 3.95 -1.15
C LEU A 44 -8.76 4.72 -2.48
N ASP A 45 -7.80 4.50 -3.37
CA ASP A 45 -7.77 5.08 -4.71
C ASP A 45 -8.42 4.19 -5.77
N LEU A 46 -8.98 3.03 -5.39
CA LEU A 46 -9.64 2.14 -6.34
C LEU A 46 -10.90 2.82 -6.91
N GLY A 47 -10.95 2.95 -8.24
CA GLY A 47 -12.06 3.61 -8.94
C GLY A 47 -11.92 5.14 -9.06
N SER A 48 -10.82 5.73 -8.59
CA SER A 48 -10.51 7.16 -8.81
C SER A 48 -10.29 7.52 -10.29
N ALA A 49 -9.82 6.55 -11.09
CA ALA A 49 -9.60 6.67 -12.53
C ALA A 49 -10.26 5.49 -13.28
N PRO A 50 -11.59 5.49 -13.45
CA PRO A 50 -12.28 4.44 -14.19
C PRO A 50 -11.95 4.51 -15.69
N VAL A 51 -11.96 3.36 -16.36
CA VAL A 51 -11.81 3.30 -17.82
C VAL A 51 -13.12 3.65 -18.52
N GLU A 52 -13.06 4.51 -19.54
CA GLU A 52 -14.22 4.75 -20.39
C GLU A 52 -14.47 3.54 -21.28
N CYS A 53 -15.63 2.90 -21.10
CA CYS A 53 -15.97 1.64 -21.76
C CYS A 53 -17.10 1.77 -22.79
N GLY A 54 -17.63 2.99 -23.02
CA GLY A 54 -18.65 3.25 -24.04
C GLY A 54 -20.02 2.60 -23.78
N ALA A 55 -20.17 1.84 -22.68
CA ALA A 55 -21.40 1.20 -22.25
C ALA A 55 -21.90 1.82 -20.93
N PRO A 56 -23.19 2.15 -20.81
CA PRO A 56 -23.75 2.86 -19.65
C PRO A 56 -23.82 2.00 -18.38
N ASP A 57 -23.81 0.68 -18.52
CA ASP A 57 -24.02 -0.33 -17.47
C ASP A 57 -22.85 -1.34 -17.43
N ALA A 58 -21.66 -0.94 -17.86
CA ALA A 58 -20.50 -1.81 -17.95
C ALA A 58 -20.08 -2.46 -16.63
N SER A 59 -20.35 -1.82 -15.50
CA SER A 59 -20.10 -2.40 -14.17
C SER A 59 -21.17 -3.42 -13.76
N GLU A 60 -22.40 -3.25 -14.22
CA GLU A 60 -23.54 -4.13 -13.87
C GLU A 60 -23.58 -5.38 -14.76
N ARG A 61 -23.22 -5.23 -16.04
CA ARG A 61 -23.20 -6.31 -17.04
C ARG A 61 -21.78 -6.65 -17.49
N HIS A 62 -20.81 -6.45 -16.61
CA HIS A 62 -19.39 -6.61 -16.88
C HIS A 62 -19.05 -7.95 -17.54
N ASP A 63 -19.59 -9.05 -16.99
CA ASP A 63 -19.34 -10.39 -17.49
C ASP A 63 -19.92 -10.60 -18.90
N GLU A 64 -21.07 -10.00 -19.19
CA GLU A 64 -21.69 -10.08 -20.52
C GLU A 64 -20.82 -9.38 -21.58
N TYR A 65 -20.25 -8.23 -21.25
CA TYR A 65 -19.37 -7.49 -22.15
C TYR A 65 -18.00 -8.15 -22.31
N LEU A 66 -17.46 -8.77 -21.26
CA LEU A 66 -16.15 -9.43 -21.32
C LEU A 66 -16.19 -10.78 -22.03
N TYR A 67 -17.23 -11.58 -21.77
CA TYR A 67 -17.28 -12.93 -22.29
C TYR A 67 -18.09 -13.04 -23.57
N GLY A 68 -18.79 -11.97 -23.97
CA GLY A 68 -19.75 -11.97 -25.07
C GLY A 68 -20.90 -12.89 -24.68
N GLY A 69 -22.06 -12.30 -24.34
CA GLY A 69 -23.29 -13.08 -24.29
C GLY A 69 -23.36 -13.94 -25.55
N VAL A 70 -23.30 -15.26 -25.38
CA VAL A 70 -23.28 -16.20 -26.49
C VAL A 70 -24.63 -16.03 -27.19
N ASP A 71 -24.63 -15.44 -28.38
CA ASP A 71 -25.81 -15.45 -29.25
C ASP A 71 -26.12 -16.92 -29.57
N GLU A 72 -27.21 -17.46 -29.01
CA GLU A 72 -27.90 -18.68 -29.47
C GLU A 72 -29.00 -18.34 -30.47
#